data_AF-A0A3B8M7X9-F1
#
_entry.id   AF-A0A3B8M7X9-F1
#
_cell.length_a   1.000
_cell.length_b   1.000
_cell.length_c   1.000
_cell.angle_alpha   90.00
_cell.angle_beta   90.00
_cell.angle_gamma   90.00
#
_symmetry.space_group_name_H-M   'P 1'
#
loop_
_entity.id
_entity.type
_entity.pdbx_description
1 polymer ?
#
loop_
_entity_poly.entity_id
_entity_poly.type
_entity_poly.pdbx_seq_one_letter_code
_entity_poly.pdbx_strand_id
1 'polypeptide(L)'
;SYMISQVRDQGGEVIEATAEGEQMWVDEMLDKSKLGERFRAECTPGYYNNEGKAGNPDGFFTTSYGGGPIKFHRILHDWREDGRLDGASIS
;
A
#
# COMPACT_ATOMS: atom_id res chain seq x y z
N SER A 1 17.19 -7.57 8.58
CA SER A 1 16.09 -7.32 7.63
C SER A 1 15.07 -8.43 7.80
N TYR A 2 13.80 -8.13 8.11
CA TYR A 2 12.79 -9.11 8.53
C TYR A 2 12.45 -10.15 7.45
N MET A 3 12.09 -9.72 6.24
CA MET A 3 11.71 -10.68 5.17
C MET A 3 12.86 -11.61 4.80
N ILE A 4 14.09 -11.07 4.74
CA ILE A 4 15.29 -11.86 4.43
C ILE A 4 15.56 -12.90 5.52
N SER A 5 15.32 -12.60 6.81
CA SER A 5 15.45 -13.62 7.85
C SER A 5 14.39 -14.69 7.73
N GLN A 6 13.12 -14.32 7.47
CA GLN A 6 12.04 -15.30 7.29
C GLN A 6 12.33 -16.29 6.15
N VAL A 7 12.85 -15.81 5.02
CA VAL A 7 13.29 -16.66 3.91
C VAL A 7 14.37 -17.66 4.34
N ARG A 8 15.42 -17.16 5.03
CA ARG A 8 16.54 -17.99 5.48
C ARG A 8 16.12 -19.01 6.55
N ASP A 9 15.28 -18.60 7.49
CA ASP A 9 14.83 -19.44 8.61
C ASP A 9 13.93 -20.58 8.13
N GLN A 10 13.22 -20.38 7.01
CA GLN A 10 12.39 -21.40 6.36
C GLN A 10 13.15 -22.20 5.28
N GLY A 11 14.43 -21.91 5.06
CA GLY A 11 15.27 -22.60 4.07
C GLY A 11 14.94 -22.29 2.60
N GLY A 12 14.21 -21.20 2.35
CA GLY A 12 13.89 -20.75 1.00
C GLY A 12 14.95 -19.84 0.39
N GLU A 13 14.79 -19.54 -0.89
CA GLU A 13 15.65 -18.63 -1.64
C GLU A 13 14.88 -17.42 -2.17
N VAL A 14 13.55 -17.53 -2.28
CA VAL A 14 12.66 -16.53 -2.86
C VAL A 14 11.53 -16.20 -1.89
N ILE A 15 11.13 -14.93 -1.85
CA ILE A 15 9.85 -14.47 -1.28
C ILE A 15 9.12 -13.65 -2.32
N GLU A 16 7.86 -13.99 -2.58
CA GLU A 16 7.04 -13.33 -3.58
C GLU A 16 5.63 -13.06 -3.03
N ALA A 17 5.01 -11.97 -3.49
CA ALA A 17 3.60 -11.73 -3.20
C ALA A 17 2.75 -12.77 -3.94
N THR A 18 1.79 -13.35 -3.23
CA THR A 18 0.75 -14.17 -3.86
C THR A 18 -0.20 -13.26 -4.65
N ALA A 19 -0.85 -13.81 -5.69
CA ALA A 19 -1.83 -13.04 -6.47
C ALA A 19 -2.99 -12.54 -5.59
N GLU A 20 -3.42 -13.35 -4.63
CA GLU A 20 -4.46 -12.99 -3.67
C GLU A 20 -3.99 -11.87 -2.72
N GLY A 21 -2.76 -11.96 -2.23
CA GLY A 21 -2.15 -10.93 -1.39
C GLY A 21 -1.97 -9.58 -2.10
N GLU A 22 -1.55 -9.62 -3.36
CA GLU A 22 -1.48 -8.42 -4.21
C GLU A 22 -2.86 -7.80 -4.39
N GLN A 23 -3.87 -8.60 -4.76
CA GLN A 23 -5.23 -8.10 -4.98
C GLN A 23 -5.83 -7.50 -3.71
N MET A 24 -5.62 -8.13 -2.55
CA MET A 24 -6.04 -7.58 -1.26
C MET A 24 -5.42 -6.20 -0.99
N TRP A 25 -4.13 -6.03 -1.32
CA TRP A 25 -3.46 -4.75 -1.16
C TRP A 25 -3.99 -3.69 -2.13
N VAL A 26 -4.26 -4.07 -3.38
CA VAL A 26 -4.89 -3.19 -4.38
C VAL A 26 -6.26 -2.72 -3.91
N ASP A 27 -7.10 -3.60 -3.37
CA ASP A 27 -8.44 -3.25 -2.88
C ASP A 27 -8.39 -2.28 -1.70
N GLU A 28 -7.49 -2.50 -0.73
CA GLU A 28 -7.26 -1.57 0.39
C GLU A 28 -6.77 -0.20 -0.11
N MET A 29 -5.84 -0.16 -1.07
CA MET A 29 -5.36 1.08 -1.67
C MET A 29 -6.50 1.85 -2.36
N LEU A 30 -7.33 1.16 -3.15
CA LEU A 30 -8.48 1.75 -3.83
C LEU A 30 -9.52 2.29 -2.85
N ASP A 31 -9.83 1.58 -1.77
CA ASP A 31 -10.75 2.04 -0.74
C ASP A 31 -10.25 3.34 -0.07
N LYS A 32 -8.94 3.44 0.21
CA LYS A 32 -8.37 4.64 0.82
C LYS A 32 -8.08 5.78 -0.16
N SER A 33 -7.97 5.52 -1.46
CA SER A 33 -7.63 6.51 -2.50
C SER A 33 -8.57 7.73 -2.51
N LYS A 34 -9.83 7.54 -2.13
CA LYS A 34 -10.88 8.57 -2.13
C LYS A 34 -10.76 9.53 -0.93
N LEU A 35 -9.96 9.19 0.08
CA LEU A 35 -9.76 10.03 1.26
C LEU A 35 -9.00 11.30 0.87
N GLY A 36 -9.60 12.46 1.15
CA GLY A 36 -9.01 13.77 0.91
C GLY A 36 -9.16 14.30 -0.52
N GLU A 37 -9.87 13.61 -1.42
CA GLU A 37 -10.10 14.08 -2.80
C GLU A 37 -10.81 15.44 -2.82
N ARG A 38 -11.87 15.62 -2.03
CA ARG A 38 -12.59 16.90 -1.91
C ARG A 38 -11.67 18.05 -1.47
N PHE A 39 -10.87 17.82 -0.43
CA PHE A 39 -9.95 18.82 0.09
C PHE A 39 -8.92 19.25 -0.98
N ARG A 40 -8.41 18.29 -1.76
CA ARG A 40 -7.45 18.59 -2.84
C ARG A 40 -8.09 19.35 -3.99
N ALA A 41 -9.36 19.07 -4.30
CA ALA A 41 -10.11 19.77 -5.34
C ALA A 41 -10.37 21.25 -4.99
N GLU A 42 -10.41 21.59 -3.70
CA GLU A 42 -10.59 22.95 -3.20
C GLU A 42 -9.29 23.78 -3.18
N CYS A 43 -8.12 23.14 -3.34
CA CYS A 43 -6.83 23.83 -3.43
C CYS A 43 -6.65 24.54 -4.80
N THR A 44 -5.76 25.54 -4.82
CA THR A 44 -5.29 26.14 -6.08
C THR A 44 -4.80 25.05 -7.04
N PRO A 45 -5.19 25.07 -8.34
CA PRO A 45 -4.70 24.12 -9.34
C PRO A 45 -3.18 23.98 -9.33
N GLY A 46 -2.71 22.73 -9.37
CA GLY A 46 -1.31 22.41 -9.55
C GLY A 46 -1.04 20.91 -9.59
N TYR A 47 0.25 20.56 -9.61
CA TYR A 47 0.74 19.18 -9.75
C TYR A 47 0.09 18.19 -8.76
N TYR A 48 -0.05 18.58 -7.49
CA TYR A 48 -0.56 17.72 -6.43
C TYR A 48 -2.05 17.36 -6.54
N ASN A 49 -2.85 18.20 -7.18
CA ASN A 49 -4.30 17.99 -7.33
C ASN A 49 -4.73 17.88 -8.79
N ASN A 50 -3.79 17.59 -9.69
CA ASN A 50 -4.07 17.38 -11.10
C ASN A 50 -4.76 18.60 -11.75
N GLU A 51 -4.25 19.80 -11.48
CA GLU A 51 -4.85 21.07 -11.94
C GLU A 51 -6.34 21.23 -11.55
N GLY A 52 -6.73 20.66 -10.40
CA GLY A 52 -8.10 20.65 -9.89
C GLY A 52 -9.03 19.62 -10.54
N LYS A 53 -8.53 18.73 -11.42
CA LYS A 53 -9.33 17.70 -12.08
C LYS A 53 -9.38 16.42 -11.25
N ALA A 54 -10.59 15.97 -10.92
CA ALA A 54 -10.84 14.69 -10.26
C ALA A 54 -10.62 13.49 -11.21
N GLY A 55 -10.42 12.30 -10.64
CA GLY A 55 -10.44 11.04 -11.38
C GLY A 55 -9.25 10.77 -12.30
N ASN A 56 -8.11 11.44 -12.16
CA ASN A 56 -6.88 11.05 -12.86
C ASN A 56 -6.26 9.83 -12.17
N PRO A 57 -6.20 8.65 -12.82
CA PRO A 57 -5.61 7.46 -12.23
C PRO A 57 -4.12 7.62 -11.94
N ASP A 58 -3.44 8.52 -12.64
CA ASP A 58 -2.00 8.80 -12.52
C ASP A 58 -1.71 10.03 -11.62
N GLY A 59 -2.70 10.46 -10.83
CA GLY A 59 -2.55 11.58 -9.90
C GLY A 59 -1.55 11.28 -8.77
N PHE A 60 -0.88 12.31 -8.25
CA PHE A 60 0.14 12.14 -7.20
C PHE A 60 -0.36 11.36 -5.97
N PHE A 61 -1.63 11.58 -5.57
CA PHE A 61 -2.21 10.93 -4.40
C PHE A 61 -3.01 9.66 -4.71
N THR A 62 -3.24 9.30 -5.97
CA THR A 62 -3.99 8.08 -6.32
C THR A 62 -3.17 6.81 -6.10
N THR A 63 -1.85 6.92 -6.15
CA THR A 63 -0.91 5.82 -5.90
C THR A 63 -0.36 5.79 -4.47
N SER A 64 -0.79 6.72 -3.61
CA SER A 64 -0.37 6.82 -2.21
C SER A 64 -1.38 6.15 -1.28
N TYR A 65 -0.91 5.59 -0.16
CA TYR A 65 -1.81 5.03 0.85
C TYR A 65 -2.63 6.14 1.54
N GLY A 66 -3.91 6.25 1.18
CA GLY A 66 -4.79 7.33 1.63
C GLY A 66 -5.11 7.35 3.13
N GLY A 67 -4.81 6.27 3.87
CA GLY A 67 -4.94 6.20 5.33
C GLY A 67 -3.82 6.92 6.10
N GLY A 68 -2.80 7.43 5.40
CA GLY A 68 -1.68 8.17 5.99
C GLY A 68 -0.58 7.29 6.59
N PRO A 69 0.57 7.88 6.94
CA PRO A 69 1.79 7.15 7.29
C PRO A 69 1.67 6.36 8.59
N ILE A 70 0.95 6.86 9.60
CA ILE A 70 0.80 6.17 10.90
C ILE A 70 0.10 4.82 10.70
N LYS A 71 -1.01 4.83 9.96
CA LYS A 71 -1.78 3.61 9.69
C LYS A 71 -1.01 2.64 8.79
N PHE A 72 -0.29 3.15 7.78
CA PHE A 72 0.59 2.33 6.94
C PHE A 72 1.66 1.59 7.76
N HIS A 73 2.38 2.30 8.64
CA HIS A 73 3.41 1.68 9.48
C HIS A 73 2.81 0.68 10.46
N ARG A 74 1.59 0.92 10.95
CA ARG A 74 0.88 -0.04 11.81
C ARG A 74 0.57 -1.35 11.08
N ILE A 75 0.09 -1.28 9.84
CA ILE A 75 -0.15 -2.48 8.99
C ILE A 75 1.14 -3.30 8.87
N LEU A 76 2.26 -2.64 8.54
CA LEU A 76 3.55 -3.31 8.39
C LEU A 76 4.09 -3.87 9.72
N HIS A 77 3.80 -3.22 10.84
CA HIS A 77 4.17 -3.72 12.16
C HIS A 77 3.39 -4.99 12.50
N ASP A 78 2.05 -4.91 12.41
CA ASP A 78 1.16 -6.00 12.81
C ASP A 78 1.35 -7.23 11.93
N TRP A 79 1.57 -7.05 10.62
CA TRP A 79 1.89 -8.15 9.69
C TRP A 79 3.20 -8.88 10.07
N ARG A 80 4.21 -8.16 10.56
CA ARG A 80 5.48 -8.76 10.99
C ARG A 80 5.36 -9.50 12.32
N GLU A 81 4.60 -8.94 13.26
CA GLU A 81 4.35 -9.56 14.57
C GLU A 81 3.51 -10.83 14.45
N ASP A 82 2.56 -10.86 13.53
CA ASP A 82 1.74 -12.05 13.26
C ASP A 82 2.55 -13.20 12.66
N GLY A 83 3.59 -12.91 11.87
CA GLY A 83 4.59 -13.88 11.43
C GLY A 83 4.11 -14.91 10.40
N ARG A 84 2.82 -14.92 10.05
CA ARG A 84 2.24 -15.87 9.07
C ARG A 84 2.60 -15.53 7.62
N LEU A 85 3.12 -14.33 7.38
CA LEU A 85 3.43 -13.80 6.04
C LEU A 85 2.22 -13.79 5.11
N ASP A 86 1.03 -13.53 5.66
CA ASP A 86 -0.23 -13.50 4.90
C ASP A 86 -0.06 -12.66 3.62
N GLY A 87 -0.42 -13.25 2.48
CA GLY A 87 -0.28 -12.64 1.16
C GLY A 87 1.09 -12.80 0.49
N ALA A 88 2.05 -13.46 1.12
CA ALA A 88 3.35 -13.80 0.52
C ALA A 88 3.68 -15.30 0.68
N SER A 89 4.46 -15.82 -0.25
CA SER A 89 4.97 -17.20 -0.21
C SER A 89 6.48 -17.23 -0.26
N ILE A 90 7.07 -18.22 0.42
CA ILE A 90 8.50 -18.53 0.37
C ILE A 90 8.70 -19.85 -0.38
N SER A 91 9.72 -19.90 -1.22
CA SER A 91 10.16 -21.10 -1.95
C SER A 91 11.67 -21.19 -2.01
#